data_AF-A0A1S8L1F2-F1
#
_entry.id   AF-A0A1S8L1F2-F1
#
_cell.length_a   1.000
_cell.length_b   1.000
_cell.length_c   1.000
_cell.angle_alpha   90.00
_cell.angle_beta   90.00
_cell.angle_gamma   90.00
#
_symmetry.space_group_name_H-M   'P 1'
#
loop_
_entity.id
_entity.type
_entity.pdbx_description
1 polymer ?
#
loop_
_entity_poly.entity_id
_entity_poly.type
_entity_poly.pdbx_seq_one_letter_code
_entity_poly.pdbx_strand_id
1 'polypeptide(L)'
;MNTNPKFYKAYLGKNYFDVNFIVENMVNKLNAFKSDFNTVREMSICNNFQKLYKHYPKGKYFGEFGMEHVYQKNYDLYSSKNSKNFATFLNSSNKSPVKGKVLSIEYAYEDSFYMNVNYDNRSTQIPTVINDNLLSNYDKSDITLFKLNGENSPLNNTKYFIDDSSKGFTTEYFQYIISIKNSKATEPLGNI
;
A
#
# COMPACT_ATOMS: atom_id res chain seq x y z
N MET A 1 6.24 -27.03 -2.21
CA MET A 1 6.81 -27.41 -0.90
C MET A 1 5.85 -28.23 -0.03
N ASN A 2 4.52 -28.05 -0.15
CA ASN A 2 3.52 -28.72 0.70
C ASN A 2 3.47 -30.25 0.59
N THR A 3 4.00 -30.84 -0.48
CA THR A 3 4.04 -32.30 -0.67
C THR A 3 5.16 -33.00 0.11
N ASN A 4 6.23 -32.29 0.49
CA ASN A 4 7.29 -32.84 1.34
C ASN A 4 7.99 -31.77 2.21
N PRO A 5 7.26 -31.11 3.12
CA PRO A 5 7.78 -29.96 3.88
C PRO A 5 8.97 -30.33 4.77
N LYS A 6 9.04 -31.57 5.26
CA LYS A 6 10.16 -32.06 6.08
C LYS A 6 11.47 -32.07 5.30
N PHE A 7 11.45 -32.59 4.07
CA PHE A 7 12.62 -32.60 3.20
C PHE A 7 13.11 -31.19 2.89
N TYR A 8 12.21 -30.31 2.42
CA TYR A 8 12.59 -28.94 2.05
C TYR A 8 13.09 -28.13 3.26
N LYS A 9 12.51 -28.33 4.44
CA LYS A 9 12.98 -27.66 5.66
C LYS A 9 14.37 -28.14 6.07
N ALA A 10 14.64 -29.45 5.94
CA ALA A 10 15.98 -30.00 6.21
C ALA A 10 17.01 -29.49 5.19
N TYR A 11 16.65 -29.43 3.91
CA TYR A 11 17.55 -29.00 2.83
C TYR A 11 17.84 -27.48 2.86
N LEU A 12 16.81 -26.66 3.00
CA LEU A 12 16.93 -25.18 2.94
C LEU A 12 17.35 -24.57 4.28
N GLY A 13 17.19 -25.29 5.39
CA GLY A 13 17.57 -24.84 6.73
C GLY A 13 16.99 -23.46 7.08
N LYS A 14 17.86 -22.51 7.42
CA LYS A 14 17.48 -21.13 7.78
C LYS A 14 16.76 -20.38 6.65
N ASN A 15 17.05 -20.71 5.38
CA ASN A 15 16.46 -20.06 4.22
C ASN A 15 15.06 -20.62 3.89
N TYR A 16 14.60 -21.66 4.58
CA TYR A 16 13.32 -22.30 4.29
C TYR A 16 12.16 -21.32 4.32
N PHE A 17 12.13 -20.41 5.31
CA PHE A 17 11.05 -19.44 5.43
C PHE A 17 10.99 -18.53 4.19
N ASP A 18 12.11 -17.92 3.81
CA ASP A 18 12.15 -16.96 2.69
C ASP A 18 11.80 -17.62 1.35
N VAL A 19 12.38 -18.78 1.07
CA VAL A 19 12.11 -19.50 -0.18
C VAL A 19 10.65 -19.98 -0.20
N ASN A 20 10.13 -20.53 0.89
CA ASN A 20 8.73 -20.94 0.96
C ASN A 20 7.79 -19.74 0.81
N PHE A 21 8.12 -18.61 1.43
CA PHE A 21 7.34 -17.38 1.35
C PHE A 21 7.27 -16.84 -0.09
N ILE A 22 8.39 -16.87 -0.83
CA ILE A 22 8.42 -16.49 -2.26
C ILE A 22 7.54 -17.44 -3.08
N VAL A 23 7.71 -18.76 -2.90
CA VAL A 23 6.93 -19.76 -3.64
C VAL A 23 5.43 -19.65 -3.37
N GLU A 24 5.03 -19.43 -2.12
CA GLU A 24 3.63 -19.17 -1.75
C GLU A 24 3.07 -17.93 -2.45
N ASN A 25 3.86 -16.86 -2.55
CA ASN A 25 3.47 -15.64 -3.27
C ASN A 25 3.29 -15.86 -4.78
N MET A 26 4.14 -16.67 -5.40
CA MET A 26 3.96 -17.07 -6.80
C MET A 26 2.65 -17.84 -7.00
N VAL A 27 2.34 -18.78 -6.09
CA VAL A 27 1.08 -19.54 -6.13
C VAL A 27 -0.12 -18.62 -5.91
N ASN A 28 -0.05 -17.68 -4.96
CA ASN A 28 -1.11 -16.69 -4.71
C ASN A 28 -1.40 -15.86 -5.97
N LYS A 29 -0.36 -15.41 -6.68
CA LYS A 29 -0.51 -14.70 -7.96
C LYS A 29 -1.26 -15.57 -8.99
N LEU A 30 -0.85 -16.82 -9.16
CA LEU A 30 -1.53 -17.76 -10.08
C LEU A 30 -2.99 -18.00 -9.70
N ASN A 31 -3.30 -18.10 -8.41
CA ASN A 31 -4.66 -18.26 -7.91
C ASN A 31 -5.50 -16.99 -8.14
N ALA A 32 -4.91 -15.80 -7.97
CA ALA A 32 -5.59 -14.54 -8.23
C ALA A 32 -6.03 -14.43 -9.71
N PHE A 33 -5.20 -14.86 -10.66
CA PHE A 33 -5.57 -14.89 -12.08
C PHE A 33 -6.66 -15.91 -12.44
N LYS A 34 -6.91 -16.90 -11.58
CA LYS A 34 -7.93 -17.95 -11.79
C LYS A 34 -9.25 -17.66 -11.07
N SER A 35 -9.34 -16.59 -10.31
CA SER A 35 -10.46 -16.29 -9.42
C SER A 35 -10.72 -14.78 -9.37
N ASP A 36 -11.37 -14.30 -8.32
CA ASP A 36 -11.45 -12.87 -8.04
C ASP A 36 -10.06 -12.34 -7.67
N PHE A 37 -9.40 -11.73 -8.66
CA PHE A 37 -8.04 -11.26 -8.54
C PHE A 37 -7.86 -10.31 -7.36
N ASN A 38 -8.76 -9.34 -7.18
CA ASN A 38 -8.64 -8.32 -6.15
C ASN A 38 -8.80 -8.93 -4.76
N THR A 39 -9.81 -9.78 -4.58
CA THR A 39 -10.04 -10.46 -3.29
C THR A 39 -8.87 -11.36 -2.91
N VAL A 40 -8.38 -12.18 -3.84
CA VAL A 40 -7.26 -13.10 -3.57
C VAL A 40 -5.97 -12.33 -3.30
N ARG A 41 -5.70 -11.25 -4.07
CA ARG A 41 -4.54 -10.37 -3.87
C ARG A 41 -4.56 -9.74 -2.49
N GLU A 42 -5.65 -9.08 -2.09
CA GLU A 42 -5.76 -8.41 -0.79
C GLU A 42 -5.59 -9.38 0.38
N MET A 43 -6.30 -10.51 0.33
CA MET A 43 -6.17 -11.54 1.36
C MET A 43 -4.74 -12.07 1.46
N SER A 44 -4.07 -12.24 0.32
CA SER A 44 -2.68 -12.71 0.28
C SER A 44 -1.74 -11.70 0.94
N ILE A 45 -1.87 -10.40 0.66
CA ILE A 45 -1.07 -9.34 1.30
C ILE A 45 -1.29 -9.34 2.82
N CYS A 46 -2.55 -9.43 3.28
CA CYS A 46 -2.88 -9.49 4.71
C CYS A 46 -2.24 -10.70 5.41
N ASN A 47 -2.41 -11.89 4.82
CA ASN A 47 -1.86 -13.14 5.36
C ASN A 47 -0.32 -13.13 5.38
N ASN A 48 0.29 -12.57 4.34
CA ASN A 48 1.73 -12.40 4.24
C ASN A 48 2.28 -11.55 5.37
N PHE A 49 1.65 -10.41 5.66
CA PHE A 49 2.06 -9.57 6.78
C PHE A 49 1.99 -10.33 8.11
N GLN A 50 0.93 -11.10 8.36
CA GLN A 50 0.82 -11.89 9.57
C GLN A 50 1.94 -12.93 9.69
N LYS A 51 2.30 -13.60 8.59
CA LYS A 51 3.42 -14.56 8.54
C LYS A 51 4.76 -13.87 8.80
N LEU A 52 5.04 -12.76 8.12
CA LEU A 52 6.26 -11.96 8.29
C LEU A 52 6.38 -11.47 9.74
N TYR A 53 5.33 -10.84 10.27
CA TYR A 53 5.33 -10.32 11.63
C TYR A 53 5.53 -11.43 12.66
N LYS A 54 5.04 -12.65 12.42
CA LYS A 54 5.27 -13.80 13.30
C LYS A 54 6.71 -14.32 13.23
N HIS A 55 7.33 -14.29 12.05
CA HIS A 55 8.66 -14.85 11.82
C HIS A 55 9.78 -13.88 12.23
N TYR A 56 9.65 -12.61 11.87
CA TYR A 56 10.67 -11.59 12.07
C TYR A 56 10.52 -10.86 13.42
N PRO A 57 11.58 -10.15 13.88
CA PRO A 57 11.53 -9.38 15.11
C PRO A 57 10.35 -8.41 15.17
N LYS A 58 9.78 -8.26 16.37
CA LYS A 58 8.70 -7.30 16.60
C LYS A 58 9.26 -5.89 16.52
N GLY A 59 8.51 -4.97 15.94
CA GLY A 59 8.96 -3.59 15.79
C GLY A 59 8.08 -2.81 14.83
N LYS A 60 8.65 -1.71 14.32
CA LYS A 60 8.04 -0.89 13.27
C LYS A 60 8.33 -1.53 11.91
N TYR A 61 7.30 -1.64 11.10
CA TYR A 61 7.39 -2.12 9.73
C TYR A 61 7.02 -0.94 8.82
N PHE A 62 7.76 -0.80 7.73
CA PHE A 62 7.48 0.14 6.65
C PHE A 62 7.20 -0.64 5.38
N GLY A 63 6.26 -0.18 4.58
CA GLY A 63 5.95 -0.74 3.28
C GLY A 63 5.31 0.32 2.41
N GLU A 64 5.62 0.25 1.12
CA GLU A 64 5.07 1.11 0.08
C GLU A 64 4.07 0.30 -0.74
N PHE A 65 2.87 0.85 -0.92
CA PHE A 65 1.78 0.20 -1.63
C PHE A 65 1.03 1.25 -2.45
N GLY A 66 0.37 0.82 -3.52
CA GLY A 66 -0.54 1.69 -4.26
C GLY A 66 -1.71 2.17 -3.39
N MET A 67 -2.16 3.40 -3.63
CA MET A 67 -3.18 4.17 -2.90
C MET A 67 -4.16 3.34 -2.05
N GLU A 68 -5.10 2.62 -2.65
CA GLU A 68 -6.20 2.01 -1.89
C GLU A 68 -5.73 1.03 -0.81
N HIS A 69 -4.57 0.40 -0.99
CA HIS A 69 -4.00 -0.52 0.00
C HIS A 69 -3.65 0.18 1.32
N VAL A 70 -3.38 1.49 1.29
CA VAL A 70 -3.03 2.27 2.49
C VAL A 70 -4.25 2.85 3.22
N TYR A 71 -5.46 2.71 2.67
CA TYR A 71 -6.68 3.22 3.30
C TYR A 71 -7.14 2.38 4.49
N GLN A 72 -7.31 3.03 5.65
CA GLN A 72 -7.72 2.41 6.91
C GLN A 72 -9.24 2.25 7.07
N LYS A 73 -10.01 2.79 6.13
CA LYS A 73 -11.45 2.62 5.98
C LYS A 73 -11.75 2.04 4.61
N ASN A 74 -12.80 1.24 4.51
CA ASN A 74 -13.19 0.61 3.25
C ASN A 74 -13.46 1.69 2.18
N TYR A 75 -12.96 1.41 0.97
CA TYR A 75 -13.07 2.26 -0.19
C TYR A 75 -13.50 1.37 -1.36
N ASP A 76 -14.66 1.66 -1.93
CA ASP A 76 -15.39 0.72 -2.81
C ASP A 76 -15.05 0.90 -4.31
N LEU A 77 -13.98 1.64 -4.64
CA LEU A 77 -13.65 1.97 -6.04
C LEU A 77 -13.09 0.77 -6.82
N TYR A 78 -12.21 -0.04 -6.23
CA TYR A 78 -11.73 -1.30 -6.85
C TYR A 78 -11.72 -2.52 -5.93
N SER A 79 -12.03 -2.35 -4.64
CA SER A 79 -12.19 -3.48 -3.72
C SER A 79 -13.48 -4.23 -4.05
N SER A 80 -13.44 -5.56 -4.06
CA SER A 80 -14.69 -6.32 -4.12
C SER A 80 -15.50 -5.97 -2.86
N LYS A 81 -16.84 -6.01 -2.92
CA LYS A 81 -17.73 -5.75 -1.78
C LYS A 81 -17.37 -6.56 -0.51
N ASN A 82 -16.52 -7.59 -0.63
CA ASN A 82 -16.12 -8.50 0.43
C ASN A 82 -14.64 -8.40 0.83
N SER A 83 -13.81 -7.60 0.16
CA SER A 83 -12.38 -7.46 0.50
C SER A 83 -12.13 -6.16 1.28
N LYS A 84 -11.59 -6.27 2.49
CA LYS A 84 -11.04 -5.11 3.21
C LYS A 84 -9.67 -4.78 2.64
N ASN A 85 -9.41 -3.51 2.40
CA ASN A 85 -8.09 -3.03 2.00
C ASN A 85 -7.05 -3.37 3.07
N PHE A 86 -5.79 -3.55 2.67
CA PHE A 86 -4.71 -3.99 3.55
C PHE A 86 -4.59 -3.17 4.84
N ALA A 87 -4.50 -1.84 4.76
CA ALA A 87 -4.42 -0.99 5.95
C ALA A 87 -5.70 -1.03 6.79
N THR A 88 -6.88 -1.18 6.18
CA THR A 88 -8.14 -1.41 6.90
C THR A 88 -8.09 -2.71 7.70
N PHE A 89 -7.60 -3.80 7.09
CA PHE A 89 -7.38 -5.06 7.79
C PHE A 89 -6.41 -4.88 8.95
N LEU A 90 -5.27 -4.26 8.71
CA LEU A 90 -4.24 -4.05 9.73
C LEU A 90 -4.77 -3.22 10.91
N ASN A 91 -5.55 -2.18 10.65
CA ASN A 91 -5.98 -1.25 11.68
C ASN A 91 -7.22 -1.73 12.46
N SER A 92 -8.14 -2.45 11.81
CA SER A 92 -9.46 -2.79 12.38
C SER A 92 -9.63 -4.27 12.77
N SER A 93 -8.90 -5.20 12.14
CA SER A 93 -9.12 -6.64 12.34
C SER A 93 -8.59 -7.13 13.69
N ASN A 94 -9.38 -7.96 14.39
CA ASN A 94 -8.90 -8.67 15.59
C ASN A 94 -7.80 -9.69 15.27
N LYS A 95 -7.62 -10.07 13.99
CA LYS A 95 -6.53 -10.93 13.55
C LYS A 95 -5.23 -10.16 13.29
N SER A 96 -5.27 -8.83 13.26
CA SER A 96 -4.09 -8.02 13.03
C SER A 96 -3.27 -7.88 14.32
N PRO A 97 -1.95 -8.18 14.29
CA PRO A 97 -1.09 -7.96 15.45
C PRO A 97 -0.78 -6.48 15.71
N VAL A 98 -1.17 -5.58 14.80
CA VAL A 98 -0.91 -4.13 14.86
C VAL A 98 -2.21 -3.31 14.84
N LYS A 99 -3.33 -3.93 15.24
CA LYS A 99 -4.64 -3.27 15.33
C LYS A 99 -4.54 -1.96 16.12
N GLY A 100 -5.08 -0.87 15.57
CA GLY A 100 -5.05 0.47 16.16
C GLY A 100 -3.68 1.15 16.19
N LYS A 101 -2.65 0.57 15.55
CA LYS A 101 -1.27 1.09 15.54
C LYS A 101 -0.76 1.35 14.11
N VAL A 102 -1.66 1.43 13.14
CA VAL A 102 -1.32 1.66 11.74
C VAL A 102 -1.26 3.15 11.47
N LEU A 103 -0.20 3.58 10.80
CA LEU A 103 -0.07 4.92 10.26
C LEU A 103 -0.11 4.82 8.74
N SER A 104 -1.03 5.54 8.10
CA SER A 104 -1.16 5.58 6.65
C SER A 104 -0.76 6.95 6.11
N ILE A 105 0.02 6.92 5.03
CA ILE A 105 0.56 8.09 4.34
C ILE A 105 0.18 7.94 2.86
N GLU A 106 -0.53 8.93 2.32
CA GLU A 106 -0.91 8.97 0.92
C GLU A 106 0.07 9.83 0.11
N TYR A 107 0.15 9.61 -1.20
CA TYR A 107 1.00 10.41 -2.09
C TYR A 107 0.17 11.36 -2.95
N ALA A 108 0.59 12.61 -3.01
CA ALA A 108 0.14 13.59 -3.99
C ALA A 108 1.32 13.92 -4.90
N TYR A 109 1.06 13.97 -6.20
CA TYR A 109 2.10 14.20 -7.22
C TYR A 109 1.76 15.45 -8.01
N GLU A 110 2.73 16.34 -8.22
CA GLU A 110 2.60 17.51 -9.10
C GLU A 110 3.73 17.45 -10.13
N ASP A 111 3.41 17.64 -11.41
CA ASP A 111 4.36 17.56 -12.53
C ASP A 111 5.42 16.45 -12.41
N SER A 112 4.97 15.26 -12.01
CA SER A 112 5.82 14.13 -11.69
C SER A 112 5.60 12.98 -12.67
N PHE A 113 6.63 12.17 -12.86
CA PHE A 113 6.68 11.16 -13.92
C PHE A 113 7.08 9.80 -13.35
N TYR A 114 6.58 8.74 -13.96
CA TYR A 114 6.94 7.35 -13.66
C TYR A 114 7.45 6.65 -14.92
N MET A 115 8.24 5.59 -14.71
CA MET A 115 8.68 4.71 -15.79
C MET A 115 7.53 3.79 -16.19
N ASN A 116 7.03 3.95 -17.41
CA ASN A 116 5.93 3.13 -17.89
C ASN A 116 6.44 1.88 -18.61
N VAL A 117 6.56 0.79 -17.85
CA VAL A 117 7.05 -0.51 -18.34
C VAL A 117 6.19 -1.12 -19.46
N ASN A 118 4.94 -0.67 -19.62
CA ASN A 118 4.06 -1.14 -20.70
C ASN A 118 4.30 -0.41 -22.03
N TYR A 119 5.10 0.65 -22.03
CA TYR A 119 5.38 1.48 -23.22
C TYR A 119 6.88 1.76 -23.31
N ASP A 120 7.67 0.69 -23.36
CA ASP A 120 9.12 0.73 -23.57
C ASP A 120 9.87 1.62 -22.57
N ASN A 121 9.49 1.53 -21.29
CA ASN A 121 10.07 2.29 -20.18
C ASN A 121 10.01 3.82 -20.36
N ARG A 122 9.13 4.34 -21.22
CA ARG A 122 9.01 5.78 -21.43
C ARG A 122 8.65 6.51 -20.14
N SER A 123 9.18 7.72 -19.99
CA SER A 123 8.73 8.66 -18.97
C SER A 123 7.27 9.03 -19.24
N THR A 124 6.38 8.75 -18.29
CA THR A 124 4.95 9.05 -18.38
C THR A 124 4.53 9.88 -17.19
N GLN A 125 3.75 10.94 -17.41
CA GLN A 125 3.24 11.77 -16.33
C GLN A 125 2.33 10.94 -15.41
N ILE A 126 2.52 11.08 -14.10
CA ILE A 126 1.69 10.43 -13.10
C ILE A 126 0.30 11.06 -13.17
N PRO A 127 -0.77 10.28 -13.39
CA PRO A 127 -2.13 10.80 -13.32
C PRO A 127 -2.40 11.24 -11.88
N THR A 128 -2.77 12.49 -11.71
CA THR A 128 -3.00 13.07 -10.39
C THR A 128 -4.29 12.55 -9.79
N VAL A 129 -4.19 11.67 -8.81
CA VAL A 129 -5.36 11.20 -8.03
C VAL A 129 -5.73 12.22 -6.95
N ILE A 130 -4.73 12.92 -6.41
CA ILE A 130 -4.89 14.08 -5.54
C ILE A 130 -4.17 15.25 -6.23
N ASN A 131 -4.84 15.91 -7.20
CA ASN A 131 -4.41 17.19 -7.75
C ASN A 131 -5.08 18.31 -6.96
N ASP A 132 -4.42 18.85 -5.94
CA ASP A 132 -5.02 19.94 -5.20
C ASP A 132 -4.08 21.14 -5.11
N ASN A 133 -4.53 22.25 -5.72
CA ASN A 133 -3.87 23.54 -5.62
C ASN A 133 -3.79 24.03 -4.16
N LEU A 134 -4.60 23.49 -3.25
CA LEU A 134 -4.49 23.74 -1.82
C LEU A 134 -3.14 23.27 -1.30
N LEU A 135 -2.69 22.05 -1.62
CA LEU A 135 -1.41 21.54 -1.14
C LEU A 135 -0.26 22.39 -1.69
N SER A 136 -0.34 22.74 -2.99
CA SER A 136 0.70 23.52 -3.67
C SER A 136 0.92 24.91 -3.06
N ASN A 137 -0.12 25.54 -2.51
CA ASN A 137 -0.03 26.82 -1.81
C ASN A 137 0.76 26.77 -0.49
N TYR A 138 0.92 25.59 0.12
CA TYR A 138 1.61 25.41 1.41
C TYR A 138 2.92 24.62 1.30
N ASP A 139 3.29 24.20 0.09
CA ASP A 139 4.53 23.47 -0.12
C ASP A 139 5.75 24.34 0.20
N LYS A 140 6.71 23.75 0.91
CA LYS A 140 7.95 24.42 1.31
C LYS A 140 9.15 23.98 0.47
N SER A 141 9.00 22.88 -0.27
CA SER A 141 10.00 22.32 -1.19
C SER A 141 9.33 21.34 -2.15
N ASP A 142 10.10 20.70 -3.04
CA ASP A 142 9.61 19.67 -3.96
C ASP A 142 9.06 18.43 -3.24
N ILE A 143 9.42 18.20 -1.97
CA ILE A 143 8.83 17.13 -1.15
C ILE A 143 8.36 17.72 0.18
N THR A 144 7.05 17.71 0.40
CA THR A 144 6.45 18.23 1.64
C THR A 144 5.56 17.19 2.30
N LEU A 145 5.78 16.93 3.59
CA LEU A 145 4.91 16.08 4.41
C LEU A 145 3.87 16.93 5.13
N PHE A 146 2.59 16.64 4.89
CA PHE A 146 1.45 17.25 5.56
C PHE A 146 0.88 16.30 6.60
N LYS A 147 0.78 16.76 7.85
CA LYS A 147 0.04 16.06 8.90
C LYS A 147 -1.43 16.48 8.86
N LEU A 148 -2.33 15.54 8.57
CA LEU A 148 -3.75 15.85 8.36
C LEU A 148 -4.58 15.66 9.63
N ASN A 149 -4.13 14.85 10.57
CA ASN A 149 -4.86 14.52 11.81
C ASN A 149 -4.38 15.36 13.02
N GLY A 150 -3.98 16.61 12.77
CA GLY A 150 -3.69 17.56 13.85
C GLY A 150 -4.91 17.84 14.71
N GLU A 151 -4.67 18.35 15.92
CA GLU A 151 -5.74 18.90 16.77
C GLU A 151 -6.46 20.02 15.99
N ASN A 152 -7.80 19.99 16.00
CA ASN A 152 -8.66 20.92 15.25
C ASN A 152 -8.49 20.91 13.72
N SER A 153 -7.86 19.88 13.14
CA SER A 153 -7.82 19.76 11.68
C SER A 153 -9.25 19.67 11.11
N PRO A 154 -9.60 20.46 10.09
CA PRO A 154 -10.91 20.36 9.43
C PRO A 154 -11.09 18.97 8.78
N LEU A 155 -10.00 18.31 8.39
CA LEU A 155 -9.99 16.98 7.78
C LEU A 155 -10.37 15.85 8.76
N ASN A 156 -10.50 16.16 10.06
CA ASN A 156 -11.12 15.27 11.04
C ASN A 156 -12.64 15.17 10.86
N ASN A 157 -13.26 16.17 10.23
CA ASN A 157 -14.71 16.29 10.08
C ASN A 157 -15.14 16.60 8.64
N THR A 158 -14.20 16.56 7.69
CA THR A 158 -14.47 16.89 6.29
C THR A 158 -13.83 15.84 5.39
N LYS A 159 -14.51 15.61 4.28
CA LYS A 159 -14.04 14.78 3.19
C LYS A 159 -13.50 15.69 2.10
N TYR A 160 -12.21 15.59 1.83
CA TYR A 160 -11.57 16.49 0.87
C TYR A 160 -10.66 15.73 -0.11
N PHE A 161 -9.79 14.85 0.41
CA PHE A 161 -8.85 14.08 -0.41
C PHE A 161 -9.30 12.65 -0.74
N ILE A 162 -10.59 12.37 -0.62
CA ILE A 162 -11.17 11.05 -0.95
C ILE A 162 -12.49 11.25 -1.69
N ASP A 163 -12.89 10.28 -2.50
CA ASP A 163 -14.07 10.39 -3.37
C ASP A 163 -15.39 10.63 -2.60
N ASP A 164 -16.26 11.46 -3.18
CA ASP A 164 -17.54 11.87 -2.58
C ASP A 164 -18.51 10.72 -2.31
N SER A 165 -18.41 9.60 -3.03
CA SER A 165 -19.22 8.40 -2.75
C SER A 165 -18.77 7.62 -1.50
N SER A 166 -17.54 7.87 -1.02
CA SER A 166 -16.97 7.19 0.15
C SER A 166 -17.69 7.57 1.46
N LYS A 167 -17.51 6.81 2.53
CA LYS A 167 -18.13 7.14 3.84
C LYS A 167 -17.09 7.63 4.82
N GLY A 168 -17.34 8.77 5.45
CA GLY A 168 -16.48 9.31 6.50
C GLY A 168 -15.60 10.47 6.06
N PHE A 169 -14.59 10.75 6.88
CA PHE A 169 -13.72 11.92 6.75
C PHE A 169 -12.32 11.51 6.29
N THR A 170 -11.58 12.44 5.68
CA THR A 170 -10.26 12.15 5.09
C THR A 170 -9.30 11.46 6.07
N THR A 171 -9.24 11.93 7.32
CA THR A 171 -8.29 11.40 8.32
C THR A 171 -8.61 9.99 8.82
N GLU A 172 -9.82 9.48 8.57
CA GLU A 172 -10.19 8.09 8.83
C GLU A 172 -9.59 7.12 7.79
N TYR A 173 -9.18 7.63 6.62
CA TYR A 173 -8.54 6.85 5.56
C TYR A 173 -7.02 6.88 5.70
N PHE A 174 -6.43 8.05 5.87
CA PHE A 174 -4.98 8.24 6.05
C PHE A 174 -4.67 9.50 6.87
N GLN A 175 -3.53 9.50 7.58
CA GLN A 175 -3.21 10.55 8.55
C GLN A 175 -2.24 11.60 8.00
N TYR A 176 -1.54 11.28 6.91
CA TYR A 176 -0.55 12.15 6.28
C TYR A 176 -0.67 12.10 4.76
N ILE A 177 -0.24 13.17 4.11
CA ILE A 177 0.07 13.19 2.66
C ILE A 177 1.53 13.60 2.50
N ILE A 178 2.25 12.95 1.59
CA ILE A 178 3.50 13.48 1.03
C ILE A 178 3.17 14.06 -0.35
N SER A 179 3.34 15.38 -0.50
CA SER A 179 3.32 16.08 -1.78
C SER A 179 4.69 15.98 -2.41
N ILE A 180 4.75 15.52 -3.66
CA ILE A 180 5.97 15.29 -4.44
C ILE A 180 5.84 16.06 -5.75
N LYS A 181 6.78 16.97 -6.02
CA LYS A 181 6.80 17.80 -7.23
C LYS A 181 7.98 17.46 -8.12
N ASN A 182 7.79 17.68 -9.42
CA ASN A 182 8.88 17.69 -10.40
C ASN A 182 9.70 16.37 -10.39
N SER A 183 9.12 15.27 -9.91
CA SER A 183 9.84 14.01 -9.79
C SER A 183 10.02 13.41 -11.18
N LYS A 184 11.26 13.12 -11.54
CA LYS A 184 11.58 12.42 -12.79
C LYS A 184 11.14 10.96 -12.69
N ALA A 185 10.85 10.37 -13.86
CA ALA A 185 10.69 8.94 -13.95
C ALA A 185 11.98 8.23 -13.51
N THR A 186 11.84 7.10 -12.81
CA THR A 186 12.97 6.20 -12.59
C THR A 186 13.50 5.68 -13.92
N GLU A 187 14.77 5.28 -13.94
CA GLU A 187 15.39 4.65 -15.11
C GLU A 187 15.55 3.14 -14.88
N PRO A 188 15.61 2.32 -15.95
CA PRO A 188 15.94 0.92 -15.82
C PRO A 188 17.30 0.72 -15.16
N LEU A 189 17.37 -0.25 -14.23
CA LEU A 189 18.62 -0.62 -13.58
C LEU A 189 19.63 -1.12 -14.64
N GLY A 190 20.78 -0.46 -14.77
CA GLY A 190 21.85 -0.85 -15.69
C GLY A 190 22.07 0.07 -16.89
N ASN A 191 21.29 1.14 -17.04
CA ASN A 191 21.62 2.25 -17.93
C ASN A 191 22.62 3.19 -17.21
N ILE A 192 23.92 2.89 -17.32
CA ILE A 192 25.02 3.81 -16.98
C ILE A 192 25.87 3.99 -18.24
#